data_AF-A0A7X8DZU8-F1
#
_entry.id   AF-A0A7X8DZU8-F1
#
_cell.length_a   1.000
_cell.length_b   1.000
_cell.length_c   1.000
_cell.angle_alpha   90.00
_cell.angle_beta   90.00
_cell.angle_gamma   90.00
#
_symmetry.space_group_name_H-M   'P 1'
#
loop_
_entity.id
_entity.type
_entity.pdbx_description
1 polymer ?
#
loop_
_entity_poly.entity_id
_entity_poly.type
_entity_poly.pdbx_seq_one_letter_code
_entity_poly.pdbx_strand_id
1 'polypeptide(L)'
;MWLEPAFMLAMLALLVGMSSLFVSWSMWRRSQRKLDAMSRLMRELTRTRDSYRKQIDELQAANIGLGNKMSDLYHKQDRLSEQQQELALKDPQGKLYSRATRMVQLGAGIEEVMAECEMPRAEAELLIALHGKP
;
A
#
# COMPACT_ATOMS: atom_id res chain seq x y z
N MET A 1 27.24 -87.16 -27.84
CA MET A 1 27.90 -85.97 -28.42
C MET A 1 26.94 -84.84 -28.84
N TRP A 2 25.61 -85.02 -28.89
CA TRP A 2 24.65 -83.95 -29.27
C TRP A 2 24.12 -83.07 -28.11
N LEU A 3 24.45 -83.37 -26.85
CA LEU A 3 24.00 -82.58 -25.71
C LEU A 3 24.80 -81.26 -25.54
N GLU A 4 26.08 -81.26 -25.88
CA GLU A 4 26.97 -80.08 -25.80
C GLU A 4 26.44 -78.82 -26.53
N PRO A 5 25.96 -78.89 -27.79
CA PRO A 5 25.44 -77.70 -28.49
C PRO A 5 24.11 -77.18 -27.92
N ALA A 6 23.27 -78.06 -27.37
CA ALA A 6 21.98 -77.68 -26.81
C ALA A 6 22.14 -76.79 -25.56
N PHE A 7 23.11 -77.11 -24.70
CA PHE A 7 23.42 -76.30 -23.52
C PHE A 7 23.99 -74.91 -23.88
N MET A 8 24.81 -74.82 -24.93
CA MET A 8 25.35 -73.54 -25.41
C MET A 8 24.26 -72.59 -25.94
N LEU A 9 23.29 -73.12 -26.69
CA LEU A 9 22.15 -72.34 -27.18
C LEU A 9 21.24 -71.87 -26.04
N ALA A 10 21.00 -72.72 -25.03
CA ALA A 10 20.21 -72.36 -23.85
C ALA A 10 20.89 -71.24 -23.03
N MET A 11 22.21 -71.32 -22.83
CA MET A 11 22.98 -70.26 -22.16
C MET A 11 22.92 -68.93 -22.91
N LEU A 12 23.08 -68.95 -24.24
CA LEU A 12 22.97 -67.74 -25.05
C LEU A 12 21.58 -67.10 -24.96
N ALA A 13 20.51 -67.91 -25.01
CA ALA A 13 19.15 -67.41 -24.88
C ALA A 13 18.90 -66.77 -23.49
N LEU A 14 19.41 -67.37 -22.41
CA LEU A 14 19.30 -66.82 -21.07
C LEU A 14 20.09 -65.51 -20.90
N LEU A 15 21.29 -65.40 -21.48
CA LEU A 15 22.08 -64.17 -21.46
C LEU A 15 21.39 -63.02 -22.20
N VAL A 16 20.78 -63.30 -23.35
CA VAL A 16 20.00 -62.30 -24.10
C VAL A 16 18.76 -61.87 -23.31
N GLY A 17 18.06 -62.82 -22.69
CA GLY A 17 16.92 -62.51 -21.81
C GLY A 17 17.31 -61.63 -20.62
N MET A 18 18.40 -61.99 -19.92
CA MET A 18 18.90 -61.21 -18.79
C MET A 18 19.37 -59.80 -19.19
N SER A 19 20.07 -59.66 -20.33
CA SER A 19 20.50 -58.35 -20.81
C SER A 19 19.33 -57.46 -21.20
N SER A 20 18.29 -58.00 -21.86
CA SER A 20 17.06 -57.27 -22.20
C SER A 20 16.29 -56.81 -20.95
N LEU A 21 16.14 -57.69 -19.94
CA LEU A 21 15.53 -57.32 -18.65
C LEU A 21 16.35 -56.28 -17.91
N PHE A 22 17.69 -56.39 -17.93
CA PHE A 22 18.59 -55.44 -17.29
C PHE A 22 18.49 -54.05 -17.95
N VAL A 23 18.49 -53.98 -19.27
CA VAL A 23 18.32 -52.73 -20.02
C VAL A 23 16.95 -52.12 -19.73
N SER A 24 15.88 -52.91 -19.78
CA SER A 24 14.52 -52.47 -19.48
C SER A 24 14.39 -51.92 -18.06
N TRP A 25 14.96 -52.62 -17.07
CA TRP A 25 15.00 -52.17 -15.67
C TRP A 25 15.83 -50.89 -15.51
N SER A 26 16.97 -50.79 -16.19
CA SER A 26 17.82 -49.61 -16.16
C SER A 26 17.13 -48.38 -16.77
N MET A 27 16.41 -48.56 -17.89
CA MET A 27 15.62 -47.53 -18.54
C MET A 27 14.43 -47.12 -17.67
N TRP A 28 13.74 -48.09 -17.07
CA TRP A 28 12.66 -47.82 -16.11
C TRP A 28 13.17 -47.00 -14.93
N ARG A 29 14.29 -47.39 -14.31
CA ARG A 29 14.92 -46.63 -13.22
C ARG A 29 15.31 -45.21 -13.64
N ARG A 30 15.86 -45.04 -14.84
CA ARG A 30 16.20 -43.71 -15.38
C ARG A 30 14.95 -42.86 -15.60
N SER A 31 13.86 -43.46 -16.08
CA SER A 31 12.58 -42.77 -16.28
C SER A 31 11.98 -42.29 -14.96
N GLN A 32 11.97 -43.16 -13.94
CA GLN A 32 11.46 -42.81 -12.62
C GLN A 32 12.23 -41.63 -12.00
N ARG A 33 13.56 -41.58 -12.16
CA ARG A 33 14.36 -40.43 -11.68
C ARG A 33 13.95 -39.10 -12.32
N LYS A 34 13.58 -39.10 -13.60
CA LYS A 34 13.11 -37.88 -14.29
C LYS A 34 11.75 -37.43 -13.76
N LEU A 35 10.84 -38.36 -13.57
CA LEU A 35 9.51 -38.09 -12.97
C LEU A 35 9.67 -37.56 -11.54
N ASP A 36 10.55 -38.16 -10.75
CA ASP A 36 10.86 -37.68 -9.40
C ASP A 36 11.41 -36.26 -9.40
N ALA A 37 12.38 -35.96 -10.27
CA ALA A 37 12.95 -34.61 -10.40
C ALA A 37 11.88 -33.58 -10.83
N MET A 38 11.07 -33.91 -11.85
CA MET A 38 9.99 -33.04 -12.32
C MET A 38 8.93 -32.81 -11.24
N SER A 39 8.56 -33.85 -10.50
CA SER A 39 7.59 -33.73 -9.39
C SER A 39 8.11 -32.86 -8.25
N ARG A 40 9.43 -32.82 -8.01
CA ARG A 40 10.04 -31.94 -7.00
C ARG A 40 9.97 -30.49 -7.45
N LEU A 41 10.36 -30.21 -8.69
CA LEU A 41 10.24 -28.88 -9.28
C LEU A 41 8.80 -28.39 -9.26
N MET A 42 7.84 -29.23 -9.67
CA MET A 42 6.42 -28.88 -9.65
C MET A 42 5.97 -28.51 -8.23
N ARG A 43 6.37 -29.29 -7.22
CA ARG A 43 6.07 -29.02 -5.81
C ARG A 43 6.68 -27.70 -5.31
N GLU A 44 7.91 -27.39 -5.70
CA GLU A 44 8.55 -26.12 -5.36
C GLU A 44 7.83 -24.94 -6.01
N LEU A 45 7.51 -25.03 -7.30
CA LEU A 45 6.74 -24.00 -8.00
C LEU A 45 5.36 -23.80 -7.36
N THR A 46 4.66 -24.88 -7.00
CA THR A 46 3.37 -24.77 -6.30
C THR A 46 3.51 -24.08 -4.95
N ARG A 47 4.53 -24.44 -4.15
CA ARG A 47 4.79 -23.78 -2.85
C ARG A 47 5.08 -22.30 -3.00
N THR A 48 5.92 -21.94 -3.97
CA THR A 48 6.26 -20.55 -4.26
C THR A 48 5.02 -19.77 -4.72
N ARG A 49 4.20 -20.36 -5.60
CA ARG A 49 2.93 -19.77 -6.02
C ARG A 49 1.98 -19.54 -4.83
N ASP A 50 1.85 -20.54 -3.96
CA ASP A 50 0.98 -20.45 -2.79
C ASP A 50 1.47 -19.37 -1.81
N SER A 51 2.79 -19.23 -1.63
CA SER A 51 3.39 -18.15 -0.85
C SER A 51 3.06 -16.77 -1.43
N TYR A 52 3.25 -16.58 -2.75
CA TYR A 52 2.90 -15.31 -3.39
C TYR A 52 1.40 -15.01 -3.31
N ARG A 53 0.55 -16.03 -3.44
CA ARG A 53 -0.89 -15.85 -3.31
C ARG A 53 -1.28 -15.36 -1.92
N LYS A 54 -0.68 -15.94 -0.86
CA LYS A 54 -0.88 -15.46 0.52
C LYS A 54 -0.43 -14.00 0.70
N GLN A 55 0.74 -13.63 0.16
CA GLN A 55 1.22 -12.25 0.23
C GLN A 55 0.27 -11.28 -0.48
N ILE A 56 -0.29 -11.67 -1.64
CA ILE A 56 -1.29 -10.86 -2.35
C ILE A 56 -2.56 -10.70 -1.50
N ASP A 57 -3.05 -11.79 -0.91
CA ASP A 57 -4.25 -11.76 -0.05
C ASP A 57 -4.04 -10.83 1.17
N GLU A 58 -2.86 -10.90 1.80
CA GLU A 58 -2.45 -10.01 2.90
C GLU A 58 -2.38 -8.55 2.45
N LEU A 59 -1.78 -8.27 1.28
CA LEU A 59 -1.70 -6.92 0.72
C LEU A 59 -3.08 -6.37 0.35
N GLN A 60 -3.98 -7.20 -0.19
CA GLN A 60 -5.35 -6.79 -0.47
C GLN A 60 -6.08 -6.40 0.82
N ALA A 61 -5.97 -7.23 1.86
CA ALA A 61 -6.56 -6.91 3.17
C ALA A 61 -5.99 -5.62 3.75
N ALA A 62 -4.67 -5.43 3.66
CA ALA A 62 -4.01 -4.19 4.09
C ALA A 62 -4.50 -2.98 3.29
N ASN A 63 -4.64 -3.09 1.97
CA ASN A 63 -5.10 -2.02 1.09
C ASN A 63 -6.55 -1.62 1.36
N ILE A 64 -7.43 -2.59 1.64
CA ILE A 64 -8.81 -2.32 2.10
C ILE A 64 -8.78 -1.54 3.42
N GLY A 65 -7.95 -1.96 4.37
CA GLY A 65 -7.79 -1.26 5.65
C GLY A 65 -7.29 0.18 5.49
N LEU A 66 -6.35 0.42 4.57
CA LEU A 66 -5.88 1.76 4.22
C LEU A 66 -6.97 2.60 3.55
N GLY A 67 -7.77 2.03 2.65
CA GLY A 67 -8.90 2.69 2.01
C GLY A 67 -9.92 3.20 3.03
N ASN A 68 -10.28 2.37 3.99
CA ASN A 68 -11.20 2.75 5.08
C ASN A 68 -10.63 3.90 5.92
N LYS A 69 -9.35 3.81 6.33
CA LYS A 69 -8.68 4.88 7.07
C LYS A 69 -8.61 6.18 6.28
N MET A 70 -8.38 6.10 4.97
CA MET A 70 -8.35 7.27 4.11
C MET A 70 -9.74 7.93 4.03
N SER A 71 -10.81 7.13 3.89
CA SER A 71 -12.19 7.62 3.94
C SER A 71 -12.50 8.32 5.27
N ASP A 72 -12.09 7.73 6.39
CA ASP A 72 -12.26 8.33 7.72
C ASP A 72 -11.52 9.67 7.85
N LEU A 73 -10.30 9.74 7.30
CA LEU A 73 -9.53 10.98 7.27
C LEU A 73 -10.20 12.05 6.40
N TYR A 74 -10.71 11.69 5.22
CA TYR A 74 -11.48 12.61 4.38
C TYR A 74 -12.72 13.14 5.10
N HIS A 75 -13.50 12.28 5.76
CA HIS A 75 -14.66 12.73 6.54
C HIS A 75 -14.28 13.66 7.69
N LYS A 76 -13.17 13.38 8.38
CA LYS A 76 -12.67 14.28 9.44
C LYS A 76 -12.23 15.63 8.86
N GLN A 77 -11.52 15.62 7.74
CA GLN A 77 -11.10 16.84 7.06
C GLN A 77 -12.29 17.68 6.65
N ASP A 78 -13.32 17.06 6.06
CA ASP A 78 -14.53 17.74 5.61
C ASP A 78 -15.26 18.40 6.79
N ARG A 79 -15.45 17.66 7.90
CA ARG A 79 -16.01 18.22 9.14
C ARG A 79 -15.19 19.37 9.70
N LEU A 80 -13.86 19.26 9.69
CA LEU A 80 -13.00 20.36 10.14
C LEU A 80 -13.15 21.59 9.23
N SER A 81 -13.29 21.38 7.92
CA SER A 81 -13.52 22.46 6.96
C SER A 81 -14.86 23.16 7.21
N GLU A 82 -15.93 22.40 7.46
CA GLU A 82 -17.24 22.94 7.84
C GLU A 82 -17.15 23.75 9.14
N GLN A 83 -16.49 23.21 10.16
CA GLN A 83 -16.28 23.91 11.44
C GLN A 83 -15.47 25.20 11.27
N GLN A 84 -14.42 25.19 10.43
CA GLN A 84 -13.65 26.40 10.13
C GLN A 84 -14.51 27.44 9.41
N GLN A 85 -15.36 27.02 8.47
CA GLN A 85 -16.27 27.94 7.80
C GLN A 85 -17.29 28.54 8.76
N GLU A 86 -17.84 27.74 9.67
CA GLU A 86 -18.75 28.21 10.71
C GLU A 86 -18.06 29.21 11.66
N LEU A 87 -16.82 28.94 12.06
CA LEU A 87 -16.02 29.85 12.87
C LEU A 87 -15.69 31.16 12.12
N ALA A 88 -15.36 31.09 10.84
CA ALA A 88 -15.10 32.26 10.01
C ALA A 88 -16.36 33.14 9.81
N LEU A 89 -17.55 32.53 9.82
CA LEU A 89 -18.83 33.23 9.83
C LEU A 89 -19.15 33.85 11.19
N LYS A 90 -18.74 33.19 12.29
CA LYS A 90 -18.93 33.65 13.67
C LYS A 90 -17.95 34.73 14.13
N ASP A 91 -16.94 35.06 13.33
CA ASP A 91 -16.02 36.17 13.59
C ASP A 91 -16.23 37.41 12.67
N PRO A 92 -17.42 38.06 12.65
CA PRO A 92 -17.58 39.37 12.02
C PRO A 92 -16.68 40.44 12.68
N GLN A 93 -16.48 40.32 14.00
CA GLN A 93 -15.74 41.31 14.79
C GLN A 93 -14.24 41.32 14.44
N GLY A 94 -13.61 40.17 14.21
CA GLY A 94 -12.23 40.07 13.74
C GLY A 94 -12.00 40.69 12.35
N LYS A 95 -13.01 40.68 11.47
CA LYS A 95 -12.96 41.41 10.19
C LYS A 95 -13.00 42.93 10.39
N LEU A 96 -13.82 43.41 11.31
CA LEU A 96 -13.85 44.84 11.69
C LEU A 96 -12.52 45.27 12.31
N TYR A 97 -11.97 44.47 13.23
CA TYR A 97 -10.67 44.73 13.86
C TYR A 97 -9.49 44.72 12.88
N SER A 98 -9.45 43.74 11.96
CA SER A 98 -8.40 43.69 10.92
C SER A 98 -8.51 44.84 9.92
N ARG A 99 -9.73 45.31 9.61
CA ARG A 99 -9.96 46.51 8.81
C ARG A 99 -9.53 47.78 9.55
N ALA A 100 -9.93 47.95 10.81
CA ALA A 100 -9.54 49.07 11.67
C ALA A 100 -8.02 49.17 11.79
N THR A 101 -7.34 48.05 12.05
CA THR A 101 -5.87 48.00 12.15
C THR A 101 -5.19 48.47 10.86
N ARG A 102 -5.71 48.11 9.69
CA ARG A 102 -5.17 48.56 8.40
C ARG A 102 -5.39 50.07 8.19
N MET A 103 -6.55 50.61 8.57
CA MET A 103 -6.81 52.06 8.51
C MET A 103 -5.85 52.84 9.40
N VAL A 104 -5.62 52.36 10.63
CA VAL A 104 -4.65 52.93 11.57
C VAL A 104 -3.22 52.93 11.00
N GLN A 105 -2.78 51.82 10.39
CA GLN A 105 -1.45 51.73 9.75
C GLN A 105 -1.27 52.69 8.55
N LEU A 106 -2.38 53.05 7.91
CA LEU A 106 -2.42 54.05 6.84
C LEU A 106 -2.51 55.49 7.39
N GLY A 107 -2.60 55.67 8.71
CA GLY A 107 -2.64 56.98 9.37
C GLY A 107 -4.05 57.55 9.56
N ALA A 108 -5.10 56.72 9.48
CA ALA A 108 -6.46 57.17 9.77
C ALA A 108 -6.59 57.64 11.23
N GLY A 109 -7.34 58.72 11.45
CA GLY A 109 -7.56 59.30 12.78
C GLY A 109 -8.58 58.51 13.62
N ILE A 110 -8.60 58.74 14.94
CA ILE A 110 -9.52 58.07 15.89
C ILE A 110 -10.98 58.15 15.45
N GLU A 111 -11.45 59.34 15.05
CA GLU A 111 -12.86 59.56 14.68
C GLU A 111 -13.25 58.82 13.38
N GLU A 112 -12.31 58.72 12.43
CA GLU A 112 -12.51 58.01 11.17
C GLU A 112 -12.59 56.49 11.38
N VAL A 113 -11.72 55.95 12.25
CA VAL A 113 -11.73 54.53 12.62
C VAL A 113 -12.98 54.17 13.41
N MET A 114 -13.42 55.03 14.33
CA MET A 114 -14.66 54.85 15.09
C MET A 114 -15.90 54.81 14.19
N ALA A 115 -16.00 55.75 13.24
CA ALA A 115 -17.15 55.85 12.35
C ALA A 115 -17.25 54.67 11.36
N GLU A 116 -16.11 54.26 10.77
CA GLU A 116 -16.10 53.26 9.69
C GLU A 116 -16.10 51.80 10.21
N CYS A 117 -15.56 51.56 11.41
CA CYS A 117 -15.50 50.23 12.02
C CYS A 117 -16.52 50.04 13.16
N GLU A 118 -17.39 51.03 13.40
CA GLU A 118 -18.45 51.03 14.42
C GLU A 118 -17.97 50.64 15.82
N MET A 119 -16.75 51.06 16.19
CA MET A 119 -16.10 50.62 17.42
C MET A 119 -16.02 51.72 18.49
N PRO A 120 -16.04 51.37 19.79
CA PRO A 120 -15.95 52.32 20.88
C PRO A 120 -14.63 53.10 20.86
N ARG A 121 -14.68 54.34 21.32
CA ARG A 121 -13.51 55.23 21.39
C ARG A 121 -12.31 54.60 22.11
N ALA A 122 -12.54 53.92 23.24
CA ALA A 122 -11.48 53.28 24.01
C ALA A 122 -10.76 52.16 23.22
N GLU A 123 -11.49 51.43 22.37
CA GLU A 123 -10.90 50.39 21.52
C GLU A 123 -10.10 51.00 20.35
N ALA A 124 -10.61 52.08 19.75
CA ALA A 124 -9.91 52.80 18.69
C ALA A 124 -8.61 53.45 19.21
N GLU A 125 -8.65 54.09 20.38
CA GLU A 125 -7.47 54.68 21.03
C GLU A 125 -6.40 53.62 21.32
N LEU A 126 -6.80 52.45 21.83
CA LEU A 126 -5.90 51.33 22.08
C LEU A 126 -5.26 50.82 20.78
N LEU A 127 -6.03 50.66 19.70
CA LEU A 127 -5.52 50.21 18.40
C LEU A 127 -4.51 51.18 17.80
N ILE A 128 -4.76 52.48 17.87
CA ILE A 128 -3.80 53.51 17.41
C ILE A 128 -2.53 53.50 18.25
N ALA A 129 -2.63 53.35 19.57
CA ALA A 129 -1.47 53.26 20.43
C ALA A 129 -0.58 52.03 20.14
N LEU A 130 -1.18 50.91 19.75
CA LEU A 130 -0.47 49.65 19.45
C LEU A 130 0.06 49.56 18.01
N HIS A 131 -0.67 50.07 17.02
CA HIS A 131 -0.41 49.84 15.60
C HIS A 131 -0.24 51.11 14.76
N GLY A 132 -0.41 52.29 15.36
CA GLY A 132 -0.15 53.57 14.72
C GLY A 132 1.32 53.65 14.30
N LYS A 133 1.57 54.16 13.09
CA LYS A 133 2.94 54.54 12.72
C LYS A 133 3.40 55.67 13.66
N PRO A 134 4.66 55.64 14.12
CA PRO A 134 5.24 56.74 14.90
C PRO A 134 5.28 58.04 14.09
#